data_AF-A0A958V126-F1
#
_entry.id   AF-A0A958V126-F1
#
_cell.length_a   1.000
_cell.length_b   1.000
_cell.length_c   1.000
_cell.angle_alpha   90.00
_cell.angle_beta   90.00
_cell.angle_gamma   90.00
#
_symmetry.space_group_name_H-M   'P 1'
#
loop_
_entity.id
_entity.type
_entity.pdbx_description
1 polymer ?
#
loop_
_entity_poly.entity_id
_entity_poly.type
_entity_poly.pdbx_seq_one_letter_code
_entity_poly.pdbx_strand_id
1 'polypeptide(L)'
;METITPAVNDKVMSYKEWALTIFISSLPLIGIIMLLVWAFDSNTNIHKKNWAKGTLLIAVIAIIFAVLILFVFGGLAMLSSLNR
;
A
#
# COMPACT_ATOMS: atom_id res chain seq x y z
N MET A 1 -35.38 2.05 17.38
CA MET A 1 -33.97 2.49 17.36
C MET A 1 -33.61 2.70 15.91
N GLU A 2 -33.41 3.95 15.46
CA GLU A 2 -32.77 4.18 14.17
C GLU A 2 -31.35 3.64 14.27
N THR A 3 -31.04 2.64 13.45
CA THR A 3 -29.67 2.16 13.33
C THR A 3 -28.87 3.31 12.73
N ILE A 4 -28.01 3.94 13.51
CA ILE A 4 -26.96 4.84 13.00
C ILE A 4 -25.96 4.01 12.20
N THR A 5 -26.38 3.55 11.03
CA THR A 5 -25.48 3.00 10.02
C THR A 5 -24.57 4.16 9.62
N PRO A 6 -23.25 4.10 9.88
CA PRO A 6 -22.36 5.12 9.36
C PRO A 6 -22.57 5.13 7.85
N ALA A 7 -22.93 6.28 7.30
CA ALA A 7 -23.17 6.41 5.87
C ALA A 7 -21.90 5.97 5.14
N VAL A 8 -21.94 4.80 4.51
CA VAL A 8 -20.79 4.27 3.76
C VAL A 8 -20.61 5.15 2.54
N ASN A 9 -19.47 5.81 2.44
CA ASN A 9 -19.12 6.58 1.25
C ASN A 9 -18.72 5.61 0.14
N ASP A 10 -19.68 5.20 -0.68
CA ASP A 10 -19.56 4.23 -1.78
C ASP A 10 -19.71 4.84 -3.17
N LYS A 11 -19.76 6.18 -3.26
CA LYS A 11 -19.84 6.88 -4.53
C LYS A 11 -18.73 6.42 -5.48
N VAL A 12 -19.11 6.00 -6.69
CA VAL A 12 -18.14 5.64 -7.72
C VAL A 12 -17.22 6.82 -8.01
N MET A 13 -15.91 6.59 -7.89
CA MET A 13 -14.92 7.63 -8.16
C MET A 13 -14.75 7.86 -9.66
N SER A 14 -14.73 9.13 -10.06
CA SER A 14 -14.43 9.55 -11.43
C SER A 14 -12.95 9.30 -11.77
N TYR A 15 -12.64 9.29 -13.07
CA TYR A 15 -11.26 9.16 -13.56
C TYR A 15 -10.33 10.28 -13.04
N LYS A 16 -10.85 11.49 -12.79
CA LYS A 16 -10.06 12.61 -12.24
C LYS A 16 -9.66 12.36 -10.79
N GLU A 17 -10.57 11.79 -9.99
CA GLU A 17 -10.29 11.43 -8.60
C GLU A 17 -9.28 10.29 -8.50
N TRP A 18 -9.37 9.30 -9.41
CA TRP A 18 -8.37 8.25 -9.54
C TRP A 18 -7.00 8.81 -9.94
N ALA A 19 -6.95 9.68 -10.95
CA ALA A 19 -5.70 10.31 -11.39
C ALA A 19 -5.01 11.05 -10.24
N LEU A 20 -5.77 11.83 -9.46
CA LEU A 20 -5.22 12.53 -8.29
C LEU A 20 -4.76 11.56 -7.19
N THR A 21 -5.53 10.49 -6.94
CA THR A 21 -5.19 9.48 -5.94
C THR A 21 -3.86 8.79 -6.29
N ILE A 22 -3.70 8.40 -7.57
CA ILE A 22 -2.47 7.80 -8.08
C ILE A 22 -1.30 8.79 -8.00
N PHE A 23 -1.50 10.04 -8.42
CA PHE A 23 -0.48 11.08 -8.36
C PHE A 23 0.02 11.36 -6.94
N ILE A 24 -0.88 11.45 -5.96
CA ILE A 24 -0.47 11.65 -4.56
C ILE A 24 0.27 10.41 -4.03
N SER A 25 -0.20 9.21 -4.37
CA SER A 25 0.39 7.95 -3.91
C SER A 25 1.77 7.65 -4.49
N SER A 26 2.14 8.25 -5.63
CA SER A 26 3.45 8.04 -6.25
C SER A 26 4.57 8.84 -5.58
N LEU A 27 4.23 9.81 -4.71
CA LEU A 27 5.21 10.55 -3.93
C LEU A 27 5.82 9.63 -2.85
N PRO A 28 7.15 9.57 -2.69
CA PRO A 28 7.78 8.57 -1.82
C PRO A 28 7.35 8.62 -0.35
N LEU A 29 7.34 9.82 0.25
CA LEU A 29 6.98 10.00 1.66
C LEU A 29 5.49 10.25 1.83
N ILE A 30 4.97 11.23 1.10
CA ILE A 30 3.56 11.64 1.18
C ILE A 30 2.64 10.51 0.72
N GLY A 31 3.03 9.75 -0.30
CA GLY A 31 2.20 8.66 -0.83
C GLY A 31 2.00 7.54 0.19
N ILE A 32 3.04 7.14 0.91
CA ILE A 32 2.93 6.13 1.99
C ILE A 32 2.01 6.63 3.12
N ILE A 33 2.20 7.87 3.57
CA ILE A 33 1.35 8.47 4.61
C ILE A 33 -0.11 8.50 4.15
N MET A 34 -0.36 8.93 2.93
CA MET A 34 -1.72 9.02 2.38
C MET A 34 -2.36 7.63 2.19
N LEU A 35 -1.59 6.61 1.80
CA LEU A 35 -2.08 5.23 1.75
C LEU A 35 -2.53 4.74 3.13
N LEU A 36 -1.78 5.04 4.19
CA LEU A 36 -2.16 4.70 5.57
C LEU A 36 -3.43 5.45 5.98
N VAL A 37 -3.48 6.77 5.74
CA VAL A 37 -4.68 7.59 6.03
C VAL A 37 -5.90 7.01 5.31
N TRP A 38 -5.82 6.75 4.01
CA TRP A 38 -6.95 6.22 3.24
C TRP A 38 -7.34 4.80 3.62
N ALA A 39 -6.39 3.97 4.03
CA ALA A 39 -6.66 2.60 4.45
C ALA A 39 -7.43 2.53 5.77
N PHE A 40 -7.19 3.45 6.70
CA PHE A 40 -7.68 3.36 8.07
C PHE A 40 -8.68 4.44 8.49
N ASP A 41 -8.79 5.54 7.74
CA ASP A 41 -9.78 6.59 8.01
C ASP A 41 -11.22 6.12 7.75
N SER A 42 -12.16 6.49 8.63
CA SER A 42 -13.57 6.09 8.52
C SER A 42 -14.30 6.80 7.38
N ASN A 43 -13.88 8.02 7.02
CA ASN A 43 -14.58 8.89 6.06
C ASN A 43 -14.14 8.67 4.60
N THR A 44 -13.02 7.98 4.40
CA THR A 44 -12.49 7.69 3.07
C THR A 44 -13.44 6.76 2.29
N ASN A 45 -13.68 7.12 1.02
CA ASN A 45 -14.47 6.34 0.08
C ASN A 45 -14.02 4.88 0.01
N ILE A 46 -14.97 3.95 0.00
CA ILE A 46 -14.70 2.51 0.13
C ILE A 46 -13.83 1.95 -1.00
N HIS A 47 -13.98 2.44 -2.23
CA HIS A 47 -13.15 2.01 -3.35
C HIS A 47 -11.69 2.42 -3.16
N LYS A 48 -11.46 3.67 -2.73
CA LYS A 48 -10.12 4.19 -2.43
C LYS A 48 -9.49 3.50 -1.21
N LYS A 49 -10.29 3.25 -0.17
CA LYS A 49 -9.87 2.55 1.05
C LYS A 49 -9.42 1.13 0.75
N ASN A 50 -10.21 0.37 -0.02
CA ASN A 50 -9.87 -1.01 -0.37
C ASN A 50 -8.64 -1.07 -1.28
N TRP A 51 -8.53 -0.14 -2.23
CA TRP A 51 -7.33 0.00 -3.04
C TRP A 51 -6.09 0.30 -2.19
N ALA A 52 -6.17 1.25 -1.25
CA ALA A 52 -5.06 1.59 -0.36
C ALA A 52 -4.62 0.40 0.51
N LYS A 53 -5.57 -0.35 1.08
CA LYS A 53 -5.29 -1.60 1.81
C LYS A 53 -4.62 -2.65 0.92
N GLY A 54 -5.09 -2.82 -0.31
CA GLY A 54 -4.49 -3.72 -1.29
C GLY A 54 -3.05 -3.32 -1.65
N THR A 55 -2.81 -2.03 -1.88
CA THR A 55 -1.46 -1.50 -2.16
C THR A 55 -0.51 -1.74 -0.98
N LEU A 56 -0.96 -1.51 0.25
CA LEU A 56 -0.17 -1.79 1.45
C LEU A 56 0.13 -3.29 1.60
N LEU A 57 -0.84 -4.16 1.33
CA LEU A 57 -0.62 -5.62 1.35
C LEU A 57 0.44 -6.04 0.32
N ILE A 58 0.35 -5.54 -0.91
CA ILE A 58 1.33 -5.80 -1.97
C ILE A 58 2.71 -5.27 -1.55
N ALA A 59 2.79 -4.08 -0.94
CA ALA A 59 4.05 -3.52 -0.46
C ALA A 59 4.70 -4.42 0.61
N VAL A 60 3.93 -4.95 1.56
CA VAL A 60 4.44 -5.89 2.57
C VAL A 60 4.95 -7.17 1.91
N ILE A 61 4.21 -7.72 0.95
CA ILE A 61 4.62 -8.91 0.19
C ILE A 61 5.93 -8.63 -0.57
N ALA A 62 6.04 -7.47 -1.23
CA ALA A 62 7.24 -7.08 -1.96
C ALA A 62 8.46 -6.95 -1.03
N ILE A 63 8.29 -6.40 0.17
CA ILE A 63 9.36 -6.33 1.18
C ILE A 63 9.82 -7.73 1.58
N ILE A 64 8.90 -8.66 1.83
CA ILE A 64 9.24 -10.04 2.18
C ILE A 64 10.07 -10.69 1.06
N PHE A 65 9.63 -10.57 -0.20
CA PHE A 65 10.39 -11.09 -1.34
C PHE A 65 11.76 -10.42 -1.49
N ALA A 66 11.85 -9.11 -1.32
CA ALA A 66 13.11 -8.39 -1.39
C ALA A 66 14.10 -8.90 -0.33
N VAL A 67 13.64 -9.10 0.91
CA VAL A 67 14.45 -9.67 1.99
C VAL A 67 14.91 -11.09 1.65
N LEU A 68 14.01 -11.96 1.16
CA LEU A 68 14.38 -13.32 0.76
C LEU A 68 15.44 -13.34 -0.35
N ILE A 69 15.28 -12.51 -1.37
CA ILE A 69 16.26 -12.36 -2.46
C ILE A 69 17.60 -11.88 -1.90
N LEU A 70 17.61 -10.86 -1.03
CA LEU A 70 18.83 -10.37 -0.40
C LEU A 70 19.54 -11.45 0.43
N PHE A 71 18.80 -12.28 1.17
CA PHE A 71 19.41 -13.38 1.94
C PHE A 71 19.98 -14.48 1.04
N VAL A 72 19.25 -14.88 0.00
CA VAL A 72 19.72 -15.93 -0.93
C VAL A 72 20.96 -15.44 -1.68
N PHE A 73 20.87 -14.31 -2.38
CA PHE A 73 21.96 -13.84 -3.23
C PHE A 73 23.08 -13.16 -2.43
N GLY A 74 22.76 -12.40 -1.39
CA GLY A 74 23.74 -11.80 -0.50
C GLY A 74 24.50 -12.84 0.32
N GLY A 75 23.81 -13.87 0.81
CA GLY A 75 24.43 -15.00 1.50
C GLY A 75 25.36 -15.79 0.57
N LEU A 76 24.94 -16.10 -0.66
CA LEU A 76 25.81 -16.74 -1.66
C LEU A 76 27.03 -15.87 -2.01
N ALA A 77 26.85 -14.56 -2.17
CA ALA A 77 27.96 -13.64 -2.42
C ALA A 77 28.96 -13.61 -1.25
N MET A 78 28.46 -13.62 -0.01
CA MET A 78 29.30 -13.69 1.20
C MET A 78 30.03 -15.03 1.33
N LEU A 79 29.36 -16.16 1.09
CA LEU A 79 30.00 -17.48 1.14
C LEU A 79 31.10 -17.63 0.07
N SER A 80 30.85 -17.13 -1.14
CA SER A 80 31.84 -17.16 -2.22
C SER A 80 33.04 -16.23 -1.97
N SER A 81 32.87 -15.15 -1.19
CA SER A 81 33.99 -14.30 -0.78
C SER A 81 34.84 -14.93 0.32
N LEU A 82 34.26 -15.80 1.16
CA LEU A 82 34.97 -16.54 2.21
C LEU A 82 35.74 -17.77 1.69
N ASN A 83 35.37 -18.30 0.51
CA ASN A 83 36.00 -19.47 -0.10
C ASN A 83 37.14 -19.12 -1.08
N ARG A 84 37.74 -17.94 -0.94
CA ARG A 84 38.92 -17.49 -1.70
C ARG A 84 40.19 -17.56 -0.87
#